data_AF-A0A382B5T5-F1
#
_entry.id   AF-A0A382B5T5-F1
#
_cell.length_a   1.000
_cell.length_b   1.000
_cell.length_c   1.000
_cell.angle_alpha   90.00
_cell.angle_beta   90.00
_cell.angle_gamma   90.00
#
_symmetry.space_group_name_H-M   'P 1'
#
loop_
_entity.id
_entity.type
_entity.pdbx_description
1 polymer ?
#
loop_
_entity_poly.entity_id
_entity_poly.type
_entity_poly.pdbx_seq_one_letter_code
_entity_poly.pdbx_strand_id
1 'polypeptide(L)'
;LKLAVKCAFVWAYIFGCFFSLTFLIAGENIVRLFTNQEGIIAQAAPYIIWIVLAPIINIAPYIWDGVFLGATATRIMRNAMVFSTLCIFIPSYYIFIPYGNHGLWLSLTLLNIARGVSLFLLAPKHVFKRH
;
A
#
# COMPACT_ATOMS: atom_id res chain seq x y z
N LEU A 1 -22.83 6.74 3.73
CA LEU A 1 -21.47 6.72 3.13
C LEU A 1 -20.34 6.84 4.16
N LYS A 2 -20.24 7.92 4.96
CA LYS A 2 -19.16 8.12 5.95
C LYS A 2 -19.01 6.95 6.93
N LEU A 3 -20.13 6.45 7.48
CA LEU A 3 -20.14 5.31 8.39
C LEU A 3 -19.65 4.02 7.71
N ALA A 4 -20.10 3.74 6.49
CA ALA A 4 -19.68 2.57 5.72
C ALA A 4 -18.17 2.59 5.44
N VAL A 5 -17.62 3.75 5.05
CA VAL A 5 -16.17 3.94 4.86
C VAL A 5 -15.42 3.70 6.18
N LYS A 6 -15.91 4.27 7.30
CA LYS A 6 -15.30 4.05 8.62
C LYS A 6 -15.28 2.58 9.01
N CYS A 7 -16.40 1.86 8.84
CA CYS A 7 -16.46 0.42 9.11
C CYS A 7 -15.51 -0.37 8.21
N ALA A 8 -15.44 -0.05 6.91
CA ALA A 8 -14.51 -0.70 5.99
C ALA A 8 -13.05 -0.53 6.42
N PHE A 9 -12.66 0.68 6.83
CA PHE A 9 -11.32 0.95 7.37
C PHE A 9 -11.05 0.14 8.64
N VAL A 10 -11.98 0.11 9.59
CA VAL A 10 -11.82 -0.65 10.84
C VAL A 10 -11.62 -2.14 10.56
N TRP A 11 -12.50 -2.75 9.77
CA TRP A 11 -12.38 -4.17 9.43
C TRP A 11 -11.11 -4.46 8.63
N ALA A 12 -10.78 -3.62 7.64
CA ALA A 12 -9.58 -3.81 6.86
C ALA A 12 -8.31 -3.72 7.71
N TYR A 13 -8.23 -2.78 8.66
CA TYR A 13 -7.09 -2.71 9.58
C TYR A 13 -7.03 -3.91 10.53
N ILE A 14 -8.16 -4.43 11.02
CA ILE A 14 -8.18 -5.66 11.83
C ILE A 14 -7.60 -6.83 11.04
N PHE A 15 -8.11 -7.08 9.83
CA PHE A 15 -7.60 -8.15 8.97
C PHE A 15 -6.16 -7.89 8.53
N GLY A 16 -5.80 -6.64 8.23
CA GLY A 16 -4.45 -6.24 7.86
C GLY A 16 -3.43 -6.51 8.95
N CYS A 17 -3.75 -6.15 10.20
CA CYS A 17 -2.93 -6.46 11.36
C CYS A 17 -2.82 -7.97 11.58
N PHE A 18 -3.91 -8.72 11.42
CA PHE A 18 -3.89 -10.18 11.49
C PHE A 18 -2.96 -10.78 10.43
N PHE A 19 -3.09 -10.37 9.16
CA PHE A 19 -2.22 -10.83 8.09
C PHE A 19 -0.75 -10.43 8.32
N SER A 20 -0.51 -9.18 8.71
CA SER A 20 0.82 -8.69 9.05
C SER A 20 1.47 -9.53 10.15
N LEU A 21 0.72 -9.87 11.22
CA LEU A 21 1.19 -10.74 12.29
C LEU A 21 1.48 -12.16 11.79
N THR A 22 0.63 -12.73 10.92
CA THR A 22 0.91 -14.05 10.32
C THR A 22 2.18 -14.04 9.47
N PHE A 23 2.44 -12.99 8.70
CA PHE A 23 3.68 -12.86 7.94
C PHE A 23 4.91 -12.63 8.84
N LEU A 24 4.73 -11.99 9.99
CA LEU A 24 5.81 -11.79 10.95
C LEU A 24 6.26 -13.12 11.59
N ILE A 25 5.29 -13.97 11.96
CA ILE A 25 5.56 -15.25 12.64
C ILE A 25 5.93 -16.35 11.63
N ALA A 26 5.23 -16.41 10.49
CA ALA A 26 5.35 -17.50 9.52
C ALA A 26 6.05 -17.09 8.22
N GLY A 27 6.58 -15.86 8.10
CA GLY A 27 7.14 -15.34 6.84
C GLY A 27 8.18 -16.24 6.20
N GLU A 28 9.12 -16.77 6.99
CA GLU A 28 10.14 -17.69 6.47
C GLU A 28 9.56 -19.04 6.03
N ASN A 29 8.60 -19.59 6.78
CA ASN A 29 7.90 -20.82 6.42
C ASN A 29 7.07 -20.65 5.15
N ILE A 30 6.47 -19.47 4.95
CA ILE A 30 5.76 -19.11 3.73
C ILE A 30 6.73 -19.08 2.55
N VAL A 31 7.90 -18.44 2.69
CA VAL A 31 8.90 -18.42 1.62
C VAL A 31 9.39 -19.83 1.27
N ARG A 32 9.60 -20.70 2.26
CA ARG A 32 9.97 -22.11 2.07
C ARG A 32 8.90 -22.94 1.35
N LEU A 33 7.61 -22.56 1.44
CA LEU A 33 6.55 -23.20 0.64
C LEU A 33 6.67 -22.87 -0.86
N PHE A 34 7.17 -21.68 -1.20
CA PHE A 34 7.33 -21.27 -2.60
C PHE A 34 8.62 -21.78 -3.23
N THR A 35 9.69 -21.99 -2.45
CA THR A 35 10.96 -22.48 -2.96
C THR A 35 11.75 -23.25 -1.91
N ASN A 36 12.37 -24.34 -2.35
CA ASN A 36 13.31 -25.13 -1.54
C ASN A 36 14.77 -24.70 -1.73
N GLN A 37 15.04 -23.68 -2.57
CA GLN A 37 16.40 -23.20 -2.80
C GLN A 37 16.85 -22.26 -1.69
N GLU A 38 17.74 -22.74 -0.81
CA GLU A 38 18.28 -21.99 0.34
C GLU A 38 18.90 -20.65 -0.06
N GLY A 39 19.56 -20.59 -1.23
CA GLY A 39 20.16 -19.36 -1.74
C GLY A 39 19.14 -18.26 -2.07
N ILE A 40 17.90 -18.61 -2.39
CA ILE A 40 16.82 -17.64 -2.63
C ILE A 40 16.18 -17.23 -1.30
N ILE A 41 15.99 -18.17 -0.37
CA ILE A 41 15.44 -17.91 0.96
C ILE A 41 16.33 -16.90 1.71
N ALA A 42 17.64 -17.11 1.70
CA ALA A 42 18.61 -16.22 2.33
C ALA A 42 18.59 -14.80 1.75
N GLN A 43 18.37 -14.67 0.45
CA GLN A 43 18.22 -13.38 -0.22
C GLN A 43 16.86 -12.72 0.03
N ALA A 44 15.81 -13.50 0.25
CA ALA A 44 14.45 -13.00 0.50
C ALA A 44 14.23 -12.57 1.96
N ALA A 45 14.95 -13.17 2.92
CA ALA A 45 14.78 -12.91 4.35
C ALA A 45 14.81 -11.41 4.75
N PRO A 46 15.73 -10.58 4.24
CA PRO A 46 15.76 -9.15 4.56
C PRO A 46 14.53 -8.37 4.06
N TYR A 47 13.81 -8.89 3.06
CA TYR A 47 12.64 -8.24 2.47
C TYR A 47 11.31 -8.62 3.12
N ILE A 48 11.30 -9.61 4.03
CA ILE A 48 10.09 -10.05 4.75
C ILE A 48 9.46 -8.88 5.50
N ILE A 49 10.26 -7.96 6.06
CA ILE A 49 9.74 -6.78 6.76
C ILE A 49 8.84 -5.92 5.86
N TRP A 50 9.17 -5.78 4.57
CA TRP A 50 8.35 -5.03 3.62
C TRP A 50 7.03 -5.74 3.32
N ILE A 51 7.06 -7.07 3.26
CA ILE A 51 5.86 -7.91 3.08
C ILE A 51 4.95 -7.81 4.31
N VAL A 52 5.52 -7.74 5.51
CA VAL A 52 4.77 -7.55 6.77
C VAL A 52 4.11 -6.17 6.82
N LEU A 53 4.79 -5.13 6.33
CA LEU A 53 4.28 -3.75 6.34
C LEU A 53 3.25 -3.48 5.22
N ALA A 54 3.38 -4.16 4.08
CA ALA A 54 2.53 -3.92 2.91
C ALA A 54 1.01 -4.02 3.18
N PRO A 55 0.48 -5.03 3.91
CA PRO A 55 -0.94 -5.10 4.24
C PRO A 55 -1.44 -3.85 4.95
N ILE A 56 -0.68 -3.32 5.91
CA ILE A 56 -1.09 -2.16 6.72
C ILE A 56 -1.11 -0.88 5.89
N ILE A 57 -0.09 -0.71 5.06
CA ILE A 57 0.10 0.52 4.27
C ILE A 57 -0.86 0.57 3.08
N ASN A 58 -1.08 -0.57 2.42
CA ASN A 58 -1.86 -0.63 1.18
C ASN A 58 -3.38 -0.62 1.41
N ILE A 59 -3.86 -0.86 2.64
CA ILE A 59 -5.31 -0.77 2.97
C ILE A 59 -5.89 0.59 2.59
N ALA A 60 -5.22 1.68 2.97
CA ALA A 60 -5.74 3.02 2.77
C ALA A 60 -5.96 3.37 1.29
N PRO A 61 -4.96 3.25 0.39
CA PRO A 61 -5.18 3.50 -1.02
C PRO A 61 -6.20 2.54 -1.64
N TYR A 62 -6.23 1.26 -1.27
CA TYR A 62 -7.19 0.31 -1.86
C TYR A 62 -8.65 0.57 -1.47
N ILE A 63 -8.92 0.94 -0.22
CA ILE A 63 -10.28 1.35 0.18
C ILE A 63 -10.70 2.59 -0.59
N TRP A 64 -9.81 3.57 -0.71
CA TRP A 64 -10.12 4.78 -1.47
C TRP A 64 -10.35 4.48 -2.95
N ASP A 65 -9.50 3.67 -3.58
CA ASP A 65 -9.66 3.26 -4.97
C ASP A 65 -11.06 2.63 -5.19
N GLY A 66 -11.52 1.76 -4.29
CA GLY A 66 -12.87 1.20 -4.33
C GLY A 66 -14.00 2.23 -4.17
N VAL A 67 -13.86 3.17 -3.22
CA VAL A 67 -14.84 4.25 -2.98
C VAL A 67 -14.93 5.20 -4.17
N PHE A 68 -13.80 5.62 -4.74
CA PHE A 68 -13.75 6.51 -5.90
C PHE A 68 -14.24 5.83 -7.18
N LEU A 69 -13.92 4.54 -7.35
CA LEU A 69 -14.44 3.74 -8.45
C LEU A 69 -15.97 3.61 -8.37
N GLY A 70 -16.51 3.28 -7.18
CA GLY A 70 -17.97 3.22 -6.96
C GLY A 70 -18.67 4.57 -7.13
N ALA A 71 -17.97 5.68 -6.88
CA ALA A 71 -18.45 7.02 -7.16
C ALA A 71 -18.27 7.46 -8.64
N THR A 72 -17.79 6.59 -9.53
CA THR A 72 -17.46 6.90 -10.94
C THR A 72 -16.47 8.06 -11.11
N ALA A 73 -15.64 8.31 -10.09
CA ALA A 73 -14.72 9.43 -10.02
C ALA A 73 -13.30 9.06 -10.50
N THR A 74 -13.20 8.24 -11.56
CA THR A 74 -11.94 7.67 -12.08
C THR A 74 -10.91 8.73 -12.50
N ARG A 75 -11.37 9.90 -12.96
CA ARG A 75 -10.46 11.01 -13.33
C ARG A 75 -9.62 11.48 -12.14
N ILE A 76 -10.22 11.54 -10.95
CA ILE A 76 -9.55 11.98 -9.72
C ILE A 76 -8.54 10.93 -9.27
N MET A 77 -8.95 9.65 -9.30
CA MET A 77 -8.09 8.52 -8.98
C MET A 77 -6.83 8.51 -9.85
N ARG A 78 -6.99 8.68 -11.17
CA ARG A 78 -5.88 8.77 -12.11
C ARG A 78 -4.95 9.96 -11.80
N ASN A 79 -5.51 11.14 -11.55
CA ASN A 79 -4.69 12.33 -11.26
C ASN A 79 -3.90 12.16 -9.96
N ALA A 80 -4.50 11.58 -8.92
CA ALA A 80 -3.80 11.28 -7.67
C ALA A 80 -2.67 10.26 -7.87
N MET A 81 -2.89 9.25 -8.71
CA MET A 81 -1.85 8.28 -9.07
C MET A 81 -0.69 8.94 -9.83
N VAL A 82 -0.98 9.72 -10.87
CA VAL A 82 0.05 10.43 -11.66
C VAL A 82 0.84 11.39 -10.78
N PHE A 83 0.17 12.18 -9.93
CA PHE A 83 0.82 13.08 -8.99
C PHE A 83 1.75 12.32 -8.04
N SER A 84 1.27 11.23 -7.43
CA SER A 84 2.06 10.44 -6.49
C SER A 84 3.27 9.78 -7.18
N THR A 85 3.11 9.33 -8.42
CA THR A 85 4.23 8.76 -9.20
C THR A 85 5.28 9.81 -9.53
N LEU A 86 4.87 10.95 -10.09
CA LEU A 86 5.80 11.99 -10.56
C LEU A 86 6.48 12.73 -9.41
N CYS A 87 5.74 13.05 -8.34
CA CYS A 87 6.24 13.88 -7.25
C CYS A 87 6.86 13.09 -6.11
N ILE A 88 6.51 11.81 -5.93
CA ILE A 88 7.00 11.00 -4.79
C ILE A 88 7.83 9.82 -5.27
N PHE A 89 7.27 8.93 -6.11
CA PHE A 89 7.98 7.71 -6.52
C PHE A 89 9.25 7.99 -7.32
N ILE A 90 9.19 8.83 -8.36
CA ILE A 90 10.36 9.10 -9.19
C ILE A 90 11.49 9.74 -8.36
N PRO A 91 11.26 10.83 -7.61
CA PRO A 91 12.31 11.42 -6.77
C PRO A 91 12.82 10.45 -5.71
N SER A 92 11.93 9.73 -5.01
CA SER A 92 12.35 8.77 -3.98
C SER A 92 13.19 7.65 -4.59
N TYR A 93 12.81 7.15 -5.76
CA TYR A 93 13.55 6.10 -6.45
C TYR A 93 14.98 6.57 -6.73
N TYR A 94 15.15 7.75 -7.34
CA TYR A 94 16.47 8.30 -7.63
C TYR A 94 17.32 8.57 -6.37
N ILE A 95 16.69 9.00 -5.27
CA ILE A 95 17.37 9.22 -3.98
C ILE A 95 17.82 7.89 -3.36
N PHE A 96 17.00 6.85 -3.46
CA PHE A 96 17.23 5.58 -2.79
C PHE A 96 17.87 4.49 -3.66
N ILE A 97 18.28 4.79 -4.90
CA ILE A 97 19.13 3.92 -5.75
C ILE A 97 20.29 3.26 -4.98
N PRO A 98 21.08 3.97 -4.14
CA PRO A 98 22.21 3.34 -3.44
C PRO A 98 21.82 2.22 -2.47
N TYR A 99 20.55 2.13 -2.06
CA TYR A 99 20.04 1.07 -1.18
C TYR A 99 19.51 -0.15 -1.95
N GLY A 100 19.66 -0.19 -3.28
CA GLY A 100 19.23 -1.30 -4.13
C GLY A 100 17.73 -1.60 -3.96
N ASN A 101 17.40 -2.89 -3.78
CA ASN A 101 16.02 -3.34 -3.65
C ASN A 101 15.29 -2.75 -2.42
N HIS A 102 15.99 -2.46 -1.32
CA HIS A 102 15.37 -1.79 -0.18
C HIS A 102 14.90 -0.39 -0.55
N GLY A 103 15.68 0.33 -1.36
CA GLY A 103 15.29 1.63 -1.88
C GLY A 103 14.07 1.57 -2.80
N LEU A 104 13.96 0.51 -3.60
CA LEU A 104 12.79 0.26 -4.44
C LEU A 104 11.54 -0.03 -3.60
N TRP A 105 11.63 -0.94 -2.62
CA TRP A 105 10.53 -1.24 -1.70
C TRP A 105 10.07 -0.02 -0.93
N LEU A 106 11.01 0.80 -0.44
CA LEU A 106 10.71 2.06 0.23
C LEU A 106 10.00 3.03 -0.72
N SER A 107 10.48 3.17 -1.96
CA SER A 107 9.87 4.06 -2.96
C SER A 107 8.44 3.63 -3.33
N LEU A 108 8.20 2.32 -3.51
CA LEU A 108 6.87 1.77 -3.74
C LEU A 108 5.94 1.98 -2.53
N THR A 109 6.49 1.85 -1.32
CA THR A 109 5.75 2.10 -0.09
C THR A 109 5.34 3.58 0.02
N LEU A 110 6.27 4.49 -0.23
CA LEU A 110 6.02 5.94 -0.25
C LEU A 110 5.00 6.33 -1.32
N LEU A 111 5.05 5.71 -2.50
CA LEU A 111 4.05 5.89 -3.56
C LEU A 111 2.65 5.53 -3.06
N ASN A 112 2.48 4.37 -2.42
CA ASN A 112 1.18 3.92 -1.92
C ASN A 112 0.67 4.81 -0.77
N ILE A 113 1.55 5.25 0.13
CA ILE A 113 1.21 6.22 1.18
C ILE A 113 0.75 7.54 0.55
N ALA A 114 1.52 8.10 -0.38
CA ALA A 114 1.19 9.35 -1.05
C ALA A 114 -0.13 9.27 -1.81
N ARG A 115 -0.42 8.13 -2.47
CA ARG A 115 -1.69 7.90 -3.15
C ARG A 115 -2.84 7.85 -2.14
N GLY A 116 -2.68 7.10 -1.06
CA GLY A 116 -3.66 7.02 0.03
C GLY A 116 -3.98 8.38 0.66
N VAL A 117 -2.95 9.18 0.95
CA VAL A 117 -3.09 10.54 1.51
C VAL A 117 -3.76 11.49 0.50
N SER A 118 -3.32 11.47 -0.77
CA SER A 118 -3.91 12.29 -1.83
C SER A 118 -5.41 12.04 -1.98
N LEU A 119 -5.82 10.77 -2.00
CA LEU A 119 -7.22 10.39 -2.11
C LEU A 119 -8.02 10.73 -0.85
N PHE A 120 -7.43 10.53 0.34
CA PHE A 120 -8.04 10.92 1.61
C PHE A 120 -8.35 12.42 1.66
N LEU A 121 -7.44 13.27 1.18
CA LEU A 121 -7.64 14.73 1.12
C LEU A 121 -8.69 15.14 0.08
N LEU A 122 -8.79 14.41 -1.03
CA LEU A 122 -9.73 14.70 -2.13
C LEU A 122 -11.16 14.18 -1.86
N ALA A 123 -11.30 13.16 -1.02
CA ALA A 123 -12.56 12.52 -0.66
C ALA A 123 -13.65 13.46 -0.10
N PRO A 124 -13.38 14.35 0.90
CA PRO A 124 -14.39 15.29 1.41
C PRO A 124 -14.98 16.19 0.33
N LYS A 125 -14.18 16.58 -0.66
CA LYS A 125 -14.62 17.51 -1.72
C LYS A 125 -15.45 16.83 -2.81
N HIS A 126 -15.16 15.57 -3.15
CA HIS A 126 -15.74 14.93 -4.35
C HIS A 126 -16.67 13.76 -4.06
N VAL A 127 -16.49 13.10 -2.91
CA VAL A 127 -17.29 11.93 -2.52
C VAL A 127 -18.38 12.30 -1.52
N PHE A 128 -18.07 13.19 -0.57
CA PHE A 128 -19.00 13.54 0.51
C PHE A 128 -19.84 14.80 0.27
N LYS A 129 -19.55 15.56 -0.80
CA LYS A 129 -20.25 16.82 -1.13
C LYS A 129 -21.37 16.66 -2.18
N ARG A 130 -21.62 15.44 -2.64
CA ARG A 130 -22.71 15.12 -3.56
C ARG A 130 -23.98 14.81 -2.75
N HIS A 131 -24.51 15.82 -2.07
CA HIS A 131 -25.85 15.87 -1.49
C HIS A 131 -26.35 17.30 -1.54
#